data_AF-A0A7X5VRR8-F1
#
_entry.id   AF-A0A7X5VRR8-F1
#
_cell.length_a   1.000
_cell.length_b   1.000
_cell.length_c   1.000
_cell.angle_alpha   90.00
_cell.angle_beta   90.00
_cell.angle_gamma   90.00
#
_symmetry.space_group_name_H-M   'P 1'
#
loop_
_entity.id
_entity.type
_entity.pdbx_description
1 polymer ?
#
loop_
_entity_poly.entity_id
_entity_poly.type
_entity_poly.pdbx_seq_one_letter_code
_entity_poly.pdbx_strand_id
1 'polypeptide(L)' 'KSTDGGKEWRKVLGDGHGNTELDDRYTGVSEVHMDPRNPDVMYAVTWQRFRNVAVLIDGGPATGIHKSEDGGETWRELTE' A
#
# COMPACT_ATOMS: atom_id res chain seq x y z
N LYS A 1 8.84 3.33 4.37
CA LYS A 1 9.56 4.61 4.19
C LYS A 1 10.89 4.58 4.91
N SER A 2 11.91 5.18 4.31
CA SER A 2 13.23 5.41 4.91
C SER A 2 13.56 6.90 4.82
N THR A 3 14.33 7.41 5.78
CA THR A 3 14.88 8.78 5.79
C THR A 3 16.41 8.78 5.81
N ASP A 4 17.06 7.62 5.74
CA ASP A 4 18.50 7.45 5.92
C ASP A 4 19.19 6.75 4.73
N GLY A 5 18.55 6.84 3.55
CA GLY A 5 19.05 6.19 2.33
C GLY A 5 18.78 4.69 2.27
N GLY A 6 17.83 4.19 3.06
CA GLY A 6 17.38 2.80 3.03
C GLY A 6 18.09 1.88 4.02
N LYS A 7 18.80 2.43 5.03
CA LYS A 7 19.41 1.62 6.10
C LYS A 7 18.32 1.10 7.03
N GLU A 8 17.35 1.94 7.37
CA GLU A 8 16.18 1.56 8.15
C GLU A 8 14.87 1.88 7.41
N TRP A 9 13.86 1.04 7.65
CA TRP A 9 12.55 1.14 7.02
C TRP A 9 11.42 1.03 8.04
N ARG A 10 10.45 1.91 7.93
CA ARG A 10 9.17 1.83 8.65
C ARG A 10 8.02 1.54 7.69
N LYS A 11 7.10 0.66 8.09
CA LYS A 11 5.83 0.45 7.37
C LYS A 11 4.95 1.69 7.54
N VAL A 12 4.43 2.22 6.43
CA VAL A 12 3.63 3.47 6.39
C VAL A 12 2.30 3.32 5.65
N LEU A 13 2.15 2.25 4.87
CA LEU A 13 0.93 1.92 4.14
C LEU A 13 0.66 0.42 4.34
N GLY A 14 -0.62 0.07 4.39
CA GLY A 14 -1.13 -1.18 4.97
C GLY A 14 -1.87 -0.82 6.24
N ASP A 15 -3.16 -0.56 6.11
CA ASP A 15 -4.03 0.07 7.10
C ASP A 15 -4.83 -0.93 7.95
N GLY A 16 -4.67 -2.24 7.75
CA GLY A 16 -5.44 -3.20 8.53
C GLY A 16 -6.95 -3.04 8.34
N HIS A 17 -7.41 -2.68 7.12
CA HIS A 17 -8.83 -2.81 6.75
C HIS A 17 -9.35 -4.26 6.77
N GLY A 18 -8.52 -5.22 7.19
CA GLY A 18 -8.97 -6.29 8.07
C GLY A 18 -8.03 -6.43 9.26
N ASN A 19 -8.59 -6.40 10.47
CA ASN A 19 -7.88 -6.36 11.76
C ASN A 19 -7.23 -7.71 12.13
N THR A 20 -6.49 -8.34 11.21
CA THR A 20 -5.68 -9.51 11.50
C THR A 20 -4.42 -9.55 10.63
N GLU A 21 -3.34 -10.19 11.13
CA GLU A 21 -2.18 -10.57 10.31
C GLU A 21 -2.55 -11.37 9.05
N LEU A 22 -3.78 -11.89 8.95
CA LEU A 22 -4.27 -12.61 7.77
C LEU A 22 -4.70 -11.69 6.62
N ASP A 23 -5.22 -10.49 6.88
CA ASP A 23 -5.75 -9.62 5.82
C ASP A 23 -4.64 -8.92 5.03
N ASP A 24 -3.54 -8.60 5.72
CA ASP A 24 -2.30 -8.11 5.10
C ASP A 24 -1.48 -9.21 4.44
N ARG A 25 -1.70 -10.49 4.78
CA ARG A 25 -0.86 -11.61 4.32
C ARG A 25 -0.78 -11.72 2.80
N TYR A 26 -1.86 -11.34 2.12
CA TYR A 26 -1.97 -11.45 0.66
C TYR A 26 -2.04 -10.09 -0.01
N THR A 27 -1.78 -9.00 0.70
CA THR A 27 -1.89 -7.66 0.15
C THR A 27 -0.52 -7.03 0.01
N GLY A 28 -0.16 -6.68 -1.22
CA GLY A 28 1.07 -5.99 -1.54
C GLY A 28 0.82 -4.63 -2.20
N VAL A 29 1.81 -3.76 -2.18
CA VAL A 29 1.81 -2.54 -2.98
C VAL A 29 2.45 -2.86 -4.34
N SER A 30 1.68 -2.79 -5.42
CA SER A 30 2.18 -3.10 -6.78
C SER A 30 2.91 -1.92 -7.41
N GLU A 31 2.47 -0.70 -7.11
CA GLU A 31 3.02 0.53 -7.69
C GLU A 31 3.07 1.66 -6.66
N VAL A 32 4.08 2.52 -6.79
CA VAL A 32 4.19 3.79 -6.06
C VAL A 32 4.67 4.85 -7.04
N HIS A 33 3.93 5.95 -7.14
CA HIS A 33 4.24 7.10 -7.99
C HIS A 33 4.32 8.36 -7.13
N MET A 34 5.29 9.21 -7.43
CA MET A 34 5.50 10.50 -6.76
C MET A 34 5.27 11.61 -7.78
N ASP A 35 4.55 12.68 -7.41
CA ASP A 35 4.42 13.83 -8.28
C ASP A 35 5.78 14.54 -8.42
N PRO A 36 6.35 14.65 -9.64
CA PRO A 36 7.67 15.27 -9.82
C PRO A 36 7.68 16.78 -9.52
N ARG A 37 6.51 17.41 -9.40
CA ARG A 37 6.34 18.84 -9.07
C ARG A 37 6.18 19.05 -7.57
N ASN A 38 5.70 18.04 -6.85
CA ASN A 38 5.54 18.08 -5.40
C ASN A 38 5.74 16.67 -4.80
N PRO A 39 6.97 16.36 -4.32
CA PRO A 39 7.29 15.06 -3.72
C PRO A 39 6.44 14.64 -2.52
N ASP A 40 5.75 15.59 -1.87
CA ASP A 40 4.84 15.27 -0.77
C ASP A 40 3.57 14.56 -1.27
N VAL A 41 3.21 14.77 -2.54
CA VAL A 41 2.07 14.10 -3.18
C VAL A 41 2.53 12.78 -3.79
N MET A 42 2.03 11.69 -3.23
CA MET A 42 2.34 10.33 -3.68
C MET A 42 1.07 9.51 -3.84
N TYR A 43 1.13 8.53 -4.74
CA TYR A 43 0.07 7.57 -4.99
C TYR A 43 0.64 6.15 -4.87
N ALA A 44 -0.13 5.25 -4.29
CA ALA A 44 0.23 3.85 -4.17
C ALA A 44 -0.97 2.96 -4.50
N VAL A 45 -0.71 1.81 -5.13
CA VAL A 45 -1.74 0.84 -5.49
C VAL A 45 -1.55 -0.42 -4.66
N THR A 46 -2.54 -0.76 -3.84
CA THR A 46 -2.57 -2.04 -3.13
C THR A 46 -3.33 -3.08 -3.94
N TRP A 47 -2.84 -4.32 -3.97
CA TRP A 47 -3.51 -5.44 -4.60
C TRP A 47 -3.48 -6.66 -3.69
N GLN A 48 -4.67 -7.15 -3.34
CA GLN A 48 -4.83 -8.38 -2.57
C GLN A 48 -4.81 -9.58 -3.53
N ARG A 49 -3.73 -10.36 -3.49
CA ARG A 49 -3.51 -11.48 -4.39
C ARG A 49 -2.78 -12.65 -3.74
N PHE A 50 -3.28 -13.85 -4.00
CA PHE A 50 -2.63 -15.10 -3.61
C PHE A 50 -2.96 -16.19 -4.61
N ARG A 51 -1.98 -17.03 -4.95
CA ARG A 51 -2.21 -18.17 -5.83
C ARG A 51 -1.40 -19.37 -5.41
N ASN A 52 -2.09 -20.50 -5.26
CA ASN A 52 -1.49 -21.83 -5.22
C ASN A 52 -2.27 -22.79 -6.13
N VAL A 53 -2.02 -24.10 -6.06
CA VAL A 53 -2.69 -25.09 -6.94
C VAL A 53 -4.21 -25.16 -6.72
N ALA A 54 -4.69 -24.92 -5.50
CA ALA A 54 -6.08 -25.09 -5.12
C ALA A 54 -6.84 -23.76 -4.90
N VAL A 55 -6.14 -22.64 -4.75
CA VAL A 55 -6.68 -21.35 -4.31
C VAL A 55 -6.20 -20.22 -5.20
N LEU A 56 -7.12 -19.33 -5.57
CA LEU A 56 -6.88 -18.04 -6.20
C LEU A 56 -7.61 -16.95 -5.41
N ILE A 57 -6.85 -15.94 -4.97
CA ILE A 57 -7.33 -14.63 -4.54
C ILE A 57 -6.81 -13.64 -5.57
N ASP A 58 -7.71 -12.87 -6.19
CA ASP A 58 -7.39 -11.95 -7.30
C ASP A 58 -8.19 -10.65 -7.13
N GLY A 59 -7.93 -9.97 -6.01
CA GLY A 59 -8.69 -8.82 -5.51
C GLY A 59 -9.32 -9.09 -4.13
N GLY A 60 -9.85 -8.03 -3.54
CA GLY A 60 -10.56 -8.07 -2.26
C GLY A 60 -10.54 -6.71 -1.57
N PRO A 61 -11.12 -6.59 -0.37
CA PRO A 61 -11.34 -5.32 0.32
C PRO A 61 -10.08 -4.49 0.58
N ALA A 62 -8.90 -5.11 0.56
CA ALA A 62 -7.62 -4.42 0.74
C ALA A 62 -6.99 -3.92 -0.58
N THR A 63 -7.67 -4.10 -1.72
CA THR A 63 -7.25 -3.57 -3.03
C THR A 63 -7.78 -2.15 -3.18
N GLY A 64 -6.90 -1.19 -3.44
CA GLY A 64 -7.29 0.21 -3.53
C GLY A 64 -6.16 1.10 -4.03
N ILE A 65 -6.53 2.35 -4.33
CA ILE A 65 -5.58 3.42 -4.65
C ILE A 65 -5.51 4.32 -3.43
N HIS A 66 -4.29 4.62 -3.00
CA HIS A 66 -4.02 5.42 -1.83
C HIS A 66 -3.29 6.69 -2.24
N LYS A 67 -3.63 7.80 -1.59
CA LYS A 67 -2.95 9.09 -1.75
C LYS A 67 -2.28 9.50 -0.43
N SER A 68 -1.05 9.98 -0.54
CA SER A 68 -0.36 10.73 0.52
C SER A 68 -0.16 12.18 0.08
N GLU A 69 -0.16 13.08 1.05
CA GLU A 69 0.11 14.52 0.87
C GLU A 69 1.20 15.01 1.85
N ASP A 70 1.96 14.08 2.43
CA ASP A 70 3.02 14.32 3.42
C ASP A 70 4.27 13.46 3.17
N GLY A 71 4.54 13.13 1.90
CA GLY A 71 5.73 12.38 1.48
C GLY A 71 5.68 10.93 1.97
N GLY A 72 4.48 10.35 2.02
CA GLY A 72 4.24 8.96 2.37
C GLY A 72 4.30 8.67 3.87
N GLU A 73 4.12 9.65 4.75
CA GLU A 73 3.96 9.41 6.19
C GLU A 73 2.58 8.87 6.52
N THR A 74 1.54 9.45 5.93
CA THR A 74 0.15 9.01 6.05
C THR A 74 -0.48 8.83 4.68
N TRP A 75 -1.45 7.93 4.62
CA TRP A 75 -2.14 7.56 3.40
C TRP A 75 -3.64 7.53 3.64
N ARG A 76 -4.40 8.04 2.68
CA ARG A 76 -5.85 7.90 2.63
C ARG A 76 -6.24 7.11 1.40
N GLU A 77 -7.17 6.18 1.56
CA GLU A 77 -7.78 5.50 0.44
C GLU A 77 -8.57 6.49 -0.42
N LEU A 78 -8.50 6.32 -1.74
CA LEU A 78 -9.30 7.04 -2.72
C LEU A 78 -10.54 6.20 -3.04
N THR A 79 -11.69 6.65 -2.53
CA THR A 79 -13.01 6.11 -2.86
C THR A 79 -13.77 7.11 -3.73
N GLU A 80 -14.87 6.68 -4.34
CA GLU A 80 -15.86 7.58 -4.96
C GLU A 80 -16.49 8.55 -3.94
#